data_AF-A0A1H2MR57-F1
#
_entry.id   AF-A0A1H2MR57-F1
#
_cell.length_a   1.000
_cell.length_b   1.000
_cell.length_c   1.000
_cell.angle_alpha   90.00
_cell.angle_beta   90.00
_cell.angle_gamma   90.00
#
_symmetry.space_group_name_H-M   'P 1'
#
loop_
_entity.id
_entity.type
_entity.pdbx_description
1 polymer ?
#
loop_
_entity_poly.entity_id
_entity_poly.type
_entity_poly.pdbx_seq_one_letter_code
_entity_poly.pdbx_strand_id
1 'polypeptide(L)'
;MTLPKALAFDVFGTVVDWHSSIARETRAFLSSCLPSVDPATFALQWRELYPQAMNDCISGQRGFVVLDTLHHETLQKVLKAHGVDVGQIDPAQLWHVAHAWRRLDPWPDVAEGLAQLRRSFPVVTLSNANVQLMIAMNRYNGLQWDALLGAEFAQTYKPDPVAYLTTVKALGLAPEQLCLVACHHRDLAAARACGLMTAYVDRPMEYGGAPAPDAGEAQQWDWQAENFIELGHAFQAAPGM
;
A
#
# COMPACT_ATOMS: atom_id res chain seq x y z
N MET A 1 -10.33 -19.23 17.43
CA MET A 1 -10.87 -18.07 16.68
C MET A 1 -11.50 -18.61 15.42
N THR A 2 -12.63 -18.04 14.98
CA THR A 2 -13.21 -18.38 13.67
C THR A 2 -12.29 -17.85 12.58
N LEU A 3 -12.03 -18.64 11.54
CA LEU A 3 -11.25 -18.20 10.39
C LEU A 3 -12.01 -17.17 9.55
N PRO A 4 -11.30 -16.21 8.90
CA PRO A 4 -11.93 -15.31 7.95
C PRO A 4 -12.44 -16.06 6.71
N LYS A 5 -13.38 -15.45 5.98
CA LYS A 5 -13.85 -15.95 4.68
C LYS A 5 -13.04 -15.39 3.50
N ALA A 6 -12.34 -14.28 3.70
CA ALA A 6 -11.45 -13.67 2.72
C ALA A 6 -10.36 -12.86 3.42
N LEU A 7 -9.25 -12.66 2.71
CA LEU A 7 -8.14 -11.82 3.14
C LEU A 7 -8.05 -10.59 2.23
N ALA A 8 -8.09 -9.41 2.84
CA ALA A 8 -7.86 -8.13 2.19
C ALA A 8 -6.44 -7.66 2.52
N PHE A 9 -5.69 -7.18 1.53
CA PHE A 9 -4.30 -6.79 1.71
C PHE A 9 -4.12 -5.29 1.48
N ASP A 10 -3.52 -4.62 2.46
CA ASP A 10 -2.74 -3.43 2.16
C ASP A 10 -1.59 -3.79 1.20
N VAL A 11 -1.11 -2.84 0.40
CA VAL A 11 -0.15 -3.12 -0.69
C VAL A 11 1.18 -2.40 -0.49
N PHE A 12 1.19 -1.07 -0.39
CA PHE A 12 2.45 -0.30 -0.33
C PHE A 12 3.06 -0.47 1.06
N GLY A 13 4.17 -1.21 1.14
CA GLY A 13 4.82 -1.54 2.41
C GLY A 13 4.50 -2.97 2.79
N THR A 14 3.22 -3.35 2.84
CA THR A 14 2.80 -4.71 3.21
C THR A 14 3.20 -5.78 2.19
N VAL A 15 3.04 -5.49 0.89
CA VAL A 15 3.26 -6.43 -0.22
C VAL A 15 4.50 -6.06 -1.04
N VAL A 16 4.76 -4.77 -1.22
CA VAL A 16 5.86 -4.29 -2.07
C VAL A 16 6.82 -3.38 -1.31
N ASP A 17 8.12 -3.52 -1.63
CA ASP A 17 9.19 -2.64 -1.19
C ASP A 17 9.16 -1.35 -2.01
N TRP A 18 8.35 -0.39 -1.57
CA TRP A 18 8.25 0.88 -2.27
C TRP A 18 9.51 1.73 -2.15
N HIS A 19 10.25 1.65 -1.03
CA HIS A 19 11.40 2.52 -0.78
C HIS A 19 12.55 2.20 -1.73
N SER A 20 12.99 0.94 -1.77
CA SER A 20 14.07 0.52 -2.67
C SER A 20 13.67 0.64 -4.13
N SER A 21 12.42 0.32 -4.45
CA SER A 21 11.92 0.39 -5.83
C SER A 21 11.87 1.84 -6.34
N ILE A 22 11.33 2.78 -5.57
CA ILE A 22 11.31 4.20 -5.98
C ILE A 22 12.73 4.76 -6.08
N ALA A 23 13.63 4.41 -5.16
CA ALA A 23 15.04 4.80 -5.25
C ALA A 23 15.69 4.28 -6.55
N ARG A 24 15.39 3.05 -6.96
CA ARG A 24 15.86 2.47 -8.23
C ARG A 24 15.26 3.18 -9.44
N GLU A 25 13.95 3.31 -9.49
CA GLU A 25 13.20 3.85 -10.63
C GLU A 25 13.51 5.33 -10.90
N THR A 26 13.81 6.11 -9.85
CA THR A 26 14.08 7.55 -9.97
C THR A 26 15.55 7.87 -10.23
N ARG A 27 16.47 6.91 -10.04
CA ARG A 27 17.93 7.14 -10.08
C ARG A 27 18.41 7.86 -11.35
N ALA A 28 17.99 7.39 -12.53
CA ALA A 28 18.42 7.98 -13.80
C ALA A 28 17.88 9.41 -13.99
N PHE A 29 16.63 9.65 -13.59
CA PHE A 29 16.01 10.97 -13.62
C PHE A 29 16.73 11.93 -12.67
N LEU A 30 16.93 11.53 -11.41
CA LEU A 30 17.65 12.34 -10.41
C LEU A 30 19.09 12.62 -10.81
N SER A 31 19.80 11.67 -11.42
CA SER A 31 21.16 11.91 -11.92
C SER A 31 21.25 13.05 -12.95
N SER A 32 20.14 13.33 -13.67
CA SER A 32 20.09 14.39 -14.69
C SER A 32 19.74 15.76 -14.12
N CYS A 33 18.83 15.84 -13.14
CA CYS A 33 18.29 17.11 -12.63
C CYS A 33 18.67 17.44 -11.19
N LEU A 34 19.06 16.43 -10.40
CA LEU A 34 19.37 16.49 -8.96
C LEU A 34 20.54 15.54 -8.60
N PRO A 35 21.74 15.69 -9.21
CA PRO A 35 22.81 14.70 -9.08
C PRO A 35 23.38 14.56 -7.66
N SER A 36 23.16 15.54 -6.78
CA SER A 36 23.58 15.51 -5.38
C SER A 36 22.55 14.87 -4.44
N VAL A 37 21.35 14.55 -4.91
CA VAL A 37 20.28 13.97 -4.10
C VAL A 37 20.36 12.46 -4.19
N ASP A 38 20.55 11.81 -3.04
CA ASP A 38 20.47 10.36 -2.93
C ASP A 38 19.04 9.86 -3.25
N PRO A 39 18.85 8.90 -4.17
CA PRO A 39 17.52 8.41 -4.54
C PRO A 39 16.73 7.79 -3.39
N ALA A 40 17.38 7.15 -2.40
CA ALA A 40 16.69 6.58 -1.25
C ALA A 40 16.15 7.68 -0.32
N THR A 41 16.89 8.76 -0.17
CA THR A 41 16.46 9.98 0.53
C THR A 41 15.30 10.66 -0.22
N PHE A 42 15.39 10.77 -1.55
CA PHE A 42 14.30 11.33 -2.37
C PHE A 42 13.00 10.51 -2.24
N ALA A 43 13.10 9.18 -2.23
CA ALA A 43 11.95 8.30 -2.05
C ALA A 43 11.21 8.56 -0.74
N LEU A 44 11.94 8.76 0.37
CA LEU A 44 11.36 9.10 1.67
C LEU A 44 10.68 10.48 1.64
N GLN A 45 11.37 11.50 1.12
CA GLN A 45 10.83 12.87 1.02
C GLN A 45 9.57 12.95 0.16
N TRP A 46 9.51 12.16 -0.92
CA TRP A 46 8.30 12.06 -1.72
C TRP A 46 7.18 11.36 -0.93
N ARG A 47 7.47 10.27 -0.23
CA ARG A 47 6.50 9.55 0.61
C ARG A 47 5.98 10.41 1.77
N GLU A 48 6.78 11.32 2.33
CA GLU A 48 6.35 12.23 3.40
C GLU A 48 5.18 13.16 2.98
N LEU A 49 5.05 13.45 1.69
CA LEU A 49 3.96 14.29 1.17
C LEU A 49 2.64 13.54 0.98
N TYR A 50 2.68 12.21 0.98
CA TYR A 50 1.52 11.35 0.69
C TYR A 50 0.41 11.44 1.74
N PRO A 51 0.67 11.41 3.07
CA PRO A 51 -0.38 11.48 4.09
C PRO A 51 -1.23 12.74 3.98
N GLN A 52 -0.60 13.92 3.83
CA GLN A 52 -1.34 15.18 3.71
C GLN A 52 -2.18 15.23 2.43
N ALA A 53 -1.62 14.78 1.28
CA ALA A 53 -2.34 14.80 0.01
C ALA A 53 -3.62 13.94 0.04
N MET A 54 -3.60 12.81 0.75
CA MET A 54 -4.80 12.01 0.98
C MET A 54 -5.73 12.65 1.99
N ASN A 55 -5.20 13.22 3.09
CA ASN A 55 -6.01 13.86 4.12
C ASN A 55 -6.82 15.05 3.56
N ASP A 56 -6.30 15.78 2.58
CA ASP A 56 -7.06 16.83 1.89
C ASP A 56 -8.31 16.26 1.19
N CYS A 57 -8.23 15.04 0.65
CA CYS A 57 -9.39 14.35 0.05
C CYS A 57 -10.35 13.84 1.14
N ILE A 58 -9.81 13.19 2.18
CA ILE A 58 -10.61 12.60 3.29
C ILE A 58 -11.39 13.68 4.04
N SER A 59 -10.76 14.83 4.30
CA SER A 59 -11.38 15.95 5.01
C SER A 59 -12.32 16.81 4.15
N GLY A 60 -12.43 16.51 2.85
CA GLY A 60 -13.24 17.27 1.90
C GLY A 60 -12.66 18.63 1.49
N GLN A 61 -11.41 18.95 1.88
CA GLN A 61 -10.71 20.17 1.41
C GLN A 61 -10.50 20.17 -0.10
N ARG A 62 -10.38 18.99 -0.71
CA ARG A 62 -10.47 18.76 -2.16
C ARG A 62 -11.41 17.61 -2.48
N GLY A 63 -11.95 17.59 -3.69
CA GLY A 63 -12.64 16.41 -4.22
C GLY A 63 -11.68 15.23 -4.41
N PHE A 64 -12.22 14.00 -4.35
CA PHE A 64 -11.47 12.77 -4.60
C PHE A 64 -10.81 12.80 -5.99
N VAL A 65 -9.55 12.38 -6.02
CA VAL A 65 -8.81 12.02 -7.24
C VAL A 65 -8.11 10.70 -7.01
N VAL A 66 -7.76 9.98 -8.08
CA VAL A 66 -7.01 8.72 -8.00
C VAL A 66 -5.58 8.91 -7.54
N LEU A 67 -4.98 7.86 -6.97
CA LEU A 67 -3.66 7.94 -6.35
C LEU A 67 -2.54 8.32 -7.33
N ASP A 68 -2.59 7.87 -8.59
CA ASP A 68 -1.65 8.32 -9.63
C ASP A 68 -1.62 9.86 -9.77
N THR A 69 -2.76 10.53 -9.59
CA THR A 69 -2.83 12.00 -9.62
C THR A 69 -2.09 12.59 -8.41
N LEU A 70 -2.32 12.06 -7.22
CA LEU A 70 -1.63 12.51 -6.01
C LEU A 70 -0.12 12.25 -6.07
N HIS A 71 0.31 11.11 -6.62
CA HIS A 71 1.74 10.84 -6.85
C HIS A 71 2.37 11.86 -7.80
N HIS A 72 1.69 12.19 -8.90
CA HIS A 72 2.19 13.20 -9.84
C HIS A 72 2.25 14.62 -9.24
N GLU A 73 1.26 15.01 -8.44
CA GLU A 73 1.27 16.29 -7.73
C GLU A 73 2.35 16.35 -6.65
N THR A 74 2.52 15.29 -5.86
CA THR A 74 3.54 15.22 -4.81
C THR A 74 4.96 15.12 -5.40
N LEU A 75 5.14 14.49 -6.56
CA LEU A 75 6.40 14.51 -7.31
C LEU A 75 6.81 15.95 -7.63
N GLN A 76 5.90 16.73 -8.19
CA GLN A 76 6.19 18.14 -8.51
C GLN A 76 6.51 18.95 -7.25
N LYS A 77 5.83 18.70 -6.14
CA LYS A 77 6.10 19.36 -4.86
C LYS A 77 7.50 19.04 -4.33
N VAL A 78 7.91 17.77 -4.31
CA VAL A 78 9.25 17.39 -3.84
C VAL A 78 10.34 17.91 -4.77
N LEU A 79 10.13 17.91 -6.09
CA LEU A 79 11.08 18.50 -7.04
C LEU A 79 11.25 20.01 -6.85
N LYS A 80 10.15 20.74 -6.66
CA LYS A 80 10.19 22.19 -6.34
C LYS A 80 10.92 22.47 -5.03
N ALA A 81 10.75 21.62 -4.01
CA ALA A 81 11.47 21.75 -2.74
C ALA A 81 12.99 21.60 -2.91
N HIS A 82 13.44 20.86 -3.93
CA HIS A 82 14.84 20.76 -4.35
C HIS A 82 15.28 21.84 -5.35
N GLY A 83 14.44 22.85 -5.61
CA GLY A 83 14.76 23.96 -6.52
C GLY A 83 14.65 23.64 -8.01
N VAL A 84 14.02 22.51 -8.38
CA VAL A 84 13.79 22.16 -9.78
C VAL A 84 12.64 22.97 -10.36
N ASP A 85 12.88 23.65 -11.50
CA ASP A 85 11.81 24.24 -12.30
C ASP A 85 11.08 23.15 -13.08
N VAL A 86 10.02 22.62 -12.49
CA VAL A 86 9.17 21.58 -13.11
C VAL A 86 8.54 22.02 -14.43
N GLY A 87 8.44 23.34 -14.68
CA GLY A 87 7.90 23.86 -15.94
C GLY A 87 8.81 23.64 -17.15
N GLN A 88 10.09 23.32 -16.91
CA GLN A 88 11.08 22.98 -17.95
C GLN A 88 11.17 21.47 -18.22
N ILE A 89 10.47 20.65 -17.43
CA ILE A 89 10.47 19.19 -17.61
C ILE A 89 9.31 18.83 -18.52
N ASP A 90 9.58 17.94 -19.49
CA ASP A 90 8.52 17.38 -20.34
C ASP A 90 7.40 16.77 -19.48
N PRO A 91 6.14 17.21 -19.63
CA PRO A 91 5.00 16.63 -18.92
C PRO A 91 4.94 15.10 -19.02
N ALA A 92 5.31 14.50 -20.16
CA ALA A 92 5.33 13.05 -20.32
C ALA A 92 6.40 12.39 -19.44
N GLN A 93 7.54 13.05 -19.25
CA GLN A 93 8.60 12.58 -18.36
C GLN A 93 8.18 12.66 -16.88
N LEU A 94 7.49 13.72 -16.45
CA LEU A 94 6.96 13.83 -15.10
C LEU A 94 5.95 12.71 -14.80
N TRP A 95 5.04 12.42 -15.73
CA TRP A 95 4.13 11.28 -15.60
C TRP A 95 4.85 9.93 -15.58
N HIS A 96 5.89 9.76 -16.41
CA HIS A 96 6.69 8.54 -16.39
C HIS A 96 7.34 8.29 -15.03
N VAL A 97 7.90 9.33 -14.40
CA VAL A 97 8.48 9.27 -13.06
C VAL A 97 7.40 9.06 -12.00
N ALA A 98 6.25 9.75 -12.10
CA ALA A 98 5.10 9.52 -11.21
C ALA A 98 4.60 8.07 -11.27
N HIS A 99 4.65 7.44 -12.45
CA HIS A 99 4.31 6.04 -12.64
C HIS A 99 5.39 5.05 -12.17
N ALA A 100 6.49 5.50 -11.56
CA ALA A 100 7.42 4.62 -10.85
C ALA A 100 6.71 3.78 -9.78
N TRP A 101 5.68 4.34 -9.12
CA TRP A 101 4.83 3.65 -8.14
C TRP A 101 4.05 2.46 -8.72
N ARG A 102 4.06 2.26 -10.04
CA ARG A 102 3.48 1.09 -10.72
C ARG A 102 4.48 -0.05 -10.92
N ARG A 103 5.78 0.14 -10.62
CA ARG A 103 6.88 -0.82 -10.85
C ARG A 103 7.64 -1.07 -9.55
N LEU A 104 6.93 -1.62 -8.57
CA LEU A 104 7.45 -1.91 -7.25
C LEU A 104 7.68 -3.41 -7.09
N ASP A 105 8.85 -3.78 -6.61
CA ASP A 105 9.19 -5.18 -6.38
C ASP A 105 8.45 -5.69 -5.13
N PRO A 106 7.87 -6.89 -5.18
CA PRO A 106 7.32 -7.52 -3.99
C PRO A 106 8.44 -7.93 -3.03
N TRP A 107 8.14 -8.03 -1.73
CA TRP A 107 9.06 -8.66 -0.79
C TRP A 107 9.31 -10.12 -1.15
N PRO A 108 10.48 -10.71 -0.81
CA PRO A 108 10.84 -12.07 -1.24
C PRO A 108 9.85 -13.17 -0.85
N ASP A 109 9.15 -13.01 0.28
CA ASP A 109 8.15 -13.95 0.81
C ASP A 109 6.79 -13.86 0.12
N VAL A 110 6.49 -12.75 -0.55
CA VAL A 110 5.12 -12.39 -0.94
C VAL A 110 4.58 -13.32 -2.02
N ALA A 111 5.36 -13.64 -3.04
CA ALA A 111 4.89 -14.48 -4.14
C ALA A 111 4.53 -15.89 -3.64
N GLU A 112 5.39 -16.48 -2.82
CA GLU A 112 5.16 -17.81 -2.24
C GLU A 112 4.04 -17.77 -1.21
N GLY A 113 4.12 -16.86 -0.23
CA GLY A 113 3.13 -16.77 0.85
C GLY A 113 1.74 -16.43 0.34
N LEU A 114 1.60 -15.52 -0.64
CA LEU A 114 0.32 -15.23 -1.28
C LEU A 114 -0.23 -16.45 -2.01
N ALA A 115 0.61 -17.20 -2.73
CA ALA A 115 0.19 -18.43 -3.40
C ALA A 115 -0.27 -19.52 -2.41
N GLN A 116 0.31 -19.58 -1.20
CA GLN A 116 -0.15 -20.47 -0.14
C GLN A 116 -1.51 -20.03 0.41
N LEU A 117 -1.66 -18.74 0.77
CA LEU A 117 -2.90 -18.18 1.32
C LEU A 117 -4.09 -18.34 0.34
N ARG A 118 -3.84 -18.16 -0.95
CA ARG A 118 -4.81 -18.37 -2.05
C ARG A 118 -5.41 -19.77 -2.14
N ARG A 119 -4.75 -20.79 -1.57
CA ARG A 119 -5.30 -22.16 -1.57
C ARG A 119 -6.49 -22.29 -0.62
N SER A 120 -6.58 -21.41 0.38
CA SER A 120 -7.58 -21.50 1.44
C SER A 120 -8.55 -20.33 1.46
N PHE A 121 -8.15 -19.16 0.95
CA PHE A 121 -8.94 -17.93 1.01
C PHE A 121 -8.93 -17.19 -0.33
N PRO A 122 -10.05 -16.55 -0.72
CA PRO A 122 -10.00 -15.42 -1.64
C PRO A 122 -9.05 -14.34 -1.09
N VAL A 123 -8.14 -13.86 -1.92
CA VAL A 123 -7.22 -12.76 -1.59
C VAL A 123 -7.51 -11.58 -2.49
N VAL A 124 -7.76 -10.43 -1.89
CA VAL A 124 -8.12 -9.20 -2.60
C VAL A 124 -7.28 -8.03 -2.09
N THR A 125 -7.18 -6.97 -2.88
CA THR A 125 -6.55 -5.73 -2.43
C THR A 125 -7.53 -4.88 -1.63
N LEU A 126 -7.05 -4.22 -0.59
CA LEU A 126 -7.73 -3.13 0.11
C LEU A 126 -6.70 -2.01 0.27
N SER A 127 -6.47 -1.31 -0.86
CA SER A 127 -5.37 -0.38 -1.04
C SER A 127 -5.87 1.00 -1.42
N ASN A 128 -5.11 2.02 -1.05
CA ASN A 128 -5.32 3.39 -1.54
C ASN A 128 -4.96 3.53 -3.04
N ALA A 129 -4.30 2.53 -3.64
CA ALA A 129 -4.03 2.51 -5.08
C ALA A 129 -5.33 2.52 -5.91
N ASN A 130 -5.29 3.23 -7.04
CA ASN A 130 -6.34 3.08 -8.05
C ASN A 130 -6.17 1.79 -8.87
N VAL A 131 -7.25 1.30 -9.49
CA VAL A 131 -7.29 0.03 -10.23
C VAL A 131 -6.25 -0.02 -11.33
N GLN A 132 -6.07 1.06 -12.10
CA GLN A 132 -5.06 1.10 -13.17
C GLN A 132 -3.63 0.94 -12.63
N LEU A 133 -3.33 1.57 -11.49
CA LEU A 133 -2.05 1.44 -10.80
C LEU A 133 -1.83 -0.02 -10.40
N MET A 134 -2.82 -0.65 -9.75
CA MET A 134 -2.74 -2.05 -9.34
C MET A 134 -2.62 -3.03 -10.51
N ILE A 135 -3.32 -2.80 -11.62
CA ILE A 135 -3.18 -3.62 -12.84
C ILE A 135 -1.75 -3.55 -13.36
N ALA A 136 -1.18 -2.35 -13.44
CA ALA A 136 0.20 -2.18 -13.92
C ALA A 136 1.21 -2.87 -12.99
N MET A 137 1.03 -2.72 -11.67
CA MET A 137 1.87 -3.38 -10.67
C MET A 137 1.78 -4.90 -10.76
N ASN A 138 0.57 -5.47 -10.86
CA ASN A 138 0.37 -6.91 -11.03
C ASN A 138 1.03 -7.45 -12.31
N ARG A 139 0.96 -6.69 -13.41
CA ARG A 139 1.62 -7.08 -14.67
C ARG A 139 3.14 -7.02 -14.58
N TYR A 140 3.68 -6.14 -13.75
CA TYR A 140 5.11 -6.02 -13.50
C TYR A 140 5.63 -7.18 -12.63
N ASN A 141 4.91 -7.53 -11.56
CA ASN A 141 5.39 -8.52 -10.56
C ASN A 141 4.81 -9.93 -10.70
N GLY A 142 3.76 -10.12 -11.50
CA GLY A 142 3.10 -11.42 -11.70
C GLY A 142 2.21 -11.88 -10.53
N LEU A 143 1.92 -11.01 -9.56
CA LEU A 143 1.06 -11.36 -8.42
C LEU A 143 -0.39 -11.60 -8.84
N GLN A 144 -1.02 -12.60 -8.22
CA GLN A 144 -2.39 -13.00 -8.51
C GLN A 144 -3.34 -12.61 -7.38
N TRP A 145 -4.36 -11.84 -7.72
CA TRP A 145 -5.44 -11.40 -6.83
C TRP A 145 -6.77 -11.90 -7.40
N ASP A 146 -7.70 -12.28 -6.52
CA ASP A 146 -9.05 -12.68 -6.95
C ASP A 146 -9.90 -11.45 -7.29
N ALA A 147 -9.60 -10.30 -6.68
CA ALA A 147 -10.15 -9.00 -7.06
C ALA A 147 -9.17 -7.86 -6.75
N LEU A 148 -9.20 -6.84 -7.62
CA LEU A 148 -8.53 -5.57 -7.41
C LEU A 148 -9.55 -4.52 -7.00
N LEU A 149 -9.59 -4.19 -5.72
CA LEU A 149 -10.44 -3.13 -5.18
C LEU A 149 -9.57 -1.91 -4.90
N GLY A 150 -9.72 -0.90 -5.76
CA GLY A 150 -9.02 0.39 -5.63
C GLY A 150 -9.86 1.44 -4.89
N ALA A 151 -9.18 2.49 -4.43
CA ALA A 151 -9.79 3.58 -3.67
C ALA A 151 -10.95 4.28 -4.41
N GLU A 152 -10.96 4.27 -5.75
CA GLU A 152 -12.02 4.89 -6.54
C GLU A 152 -13.39 4.22 -6.38
N PHE A 153 -13.48 2.99 -5.90
CA PHE A 153 -14.78 2.41 -5.57
C PHE A 153 -15.40 3.03 -4.31
N ALA A 154 -14.56 3.43 -3.36
CA ALA A 154 -14.98 4.09 -2.13
C ALA A 154 -15.06 5.63 -2.27
N GLN A 155 -14.43 6.20 -3.30
CA GLN A 155 -14.28 7.65 -3.50
C GLN A 155 -13.68 8.37 -2.27
N THR A 156 -12.87 7.64 -1.49
CA THR A 156 -12.12 8.12 -0.32
C THR A 156 -10.88 7.25 -0.14
N TYR A 157 -10.08 7.52 0.89
CA TYR A 157 -8.86 6.79 1.22
C TYR A 157 -8.92 6.23 2.64
N LYS A 158 -8.19 5.15 2.89
CA LYS A 158 -7.88 4.71 4.27
C LYS A 158 -7.20 5.87 5.02
N PRO A 159 -7.54 6.12 6.30
CA PRO A 159 -8.31 5.26 7.21
C PRO A 159 -9.81 5.59 7.32
N ASP A 160 -10.43 6.24 6.32
CA ASP A 160 -11.89 6.46 6.33
C ASP A 160 -12.65 5.11 6.40
N PRO A 161 -13.59 4.92 7.34
CA PRO A 161 -14.41 3.70 7.44
C PRO A 161 -15.05 3.25 6.13
N VAL A 162 -15.42 4.20 5.24
CA VAL A 162 -16.02 3.90 3.95
C VAL A 162 -15.08 3.08 3.06
N ALA A 163 -13.75 3.25 3.16
CA ALA A 163 -12.78 2.48 2.38
C ALA A 163 -12.83 0.97 2.73
N TYR A 164 -12.94 0.64 4.02
CA TYR A 164 -13.02 -0.74 4.49
C TYR A 164 -14.38 -1.36 4.19
N LEU A 165 -15.46 -0.65 4.56
CA LEU A 165 -16.83 -1.16 4.43
C LEU A 165 -17.28 -1.32 2.98
N THR A 166 -16.73 -0.52 2.05
CA THR A 166 -16.97 -0.70 0.61
C THR A 166 -16.40 -2.03 0.12
N THR A 167 -15.22 -2.43 0.60
CA THR A 167 -14.61 -3.73 0.27
C THR A 167 -15.42 -4.88 0.85
N VAL A 168 -15.85 -4.78 2.11
CA VAL A 168 -16.75 -5.77 2.75
C VAL A 168 -18.02 -5.97 1.91
N LYS A 169 -18.65 -4.86 1.51
CA LYS A 169 -19.87 -4.88 0.68
C LYS A 169 -19.63 -5.47 -0.69
N ALA A 170 -18.52 -5.14 -1.36
CA ALA A 170 -18.18 -5.65 -2.68
C ALA A 170 -18.00 -7.19 -2.68
N LEU A 171 -17.51 -7.76 -1.58
CA LEU A 171 -17.35 -9.21 -1.41
C LEU A 171 -18.62 -9.91 -0.92
N GLY A 172 -19.69 -9.18 -0.57
CA GLY A 172 -20.91 -9.75 -0.01
C GLY A 172 -20.70 -10.41 1.37
N LEU A 173 -19.77 -9.87 2.17
CA LEU A 173 -19.41 -10.39 3.50
C LEU A 173 -19.98 -9.53 4.63
N ALA A 174 -19.99 -10.08 5.84
CA ALA A 174 -20.05 -9.28 7.07
C ALA A 174 -18.64 -8.80 7.46
N PRO A 175 -18.48 -7.65 8.16
CA PRO A 175 -17.17 -7.13 8.54
C PRO A 175 -16.27 -8.15 9.24
N GLU A 176 -16.81 -8.90 10.20
CA GLU A 176 -16.12 -9.92 10.97
C GLU A 176 -15.70 -11.16 10.16
N GLN A 177 -16.06 -11.22 8.87
CA GLN A 177 -15.66 -12.30 7.95
C GLN A 177 -14.49 -11.89 7.04
N LEU A 178 -14.06 -10.63 7.07
CA LEU A 178 -12.93 -10.13 6.30
C LEU A 178 -11.77 -9.82 7.24
N CYS A 179 -10.58 -10.35 6.92
CA CYS A 179 -9.35 -10.01 7.63
C CYS A 179 -8.49 -9.06 6.81
N LEU A 180 -8.11 -7.91 7.39
CA LEU A 180 -7.10 -7.04 6.82
C LEU A 180 -5.70 -7.54 7.21
N VAL A 181 -4.87 -7.79 6.20
CA VAL A 181 -3.44 -8.07 6.32
C VAL A 181 -2.67 -6.77 6.01
N ALA A 182 -1.91 -6.26 6.97
CA ALA A 182 -1.14 -5.01 6.81
C ALA A 182 0.10 -4.97 7.72
N CYS A 183 1.12 -4.20 7.32
CA CYS A 183 2.27 -3.85 8.16
C CYS A 183 2.10 -2.52 8.91
N HIS A 184 0.98 -1.82 8.75
CA HIS A 184 0.71 -0.54 9.41
C HIS A 184 -0.31 -0.71 10.55
N HIS A 185 0.09 -0.39 11.77
CA HIS A 185 -0.75 -0.48 12.96
C HIS A 185 -1.97 0.44 12.91
N ARG A 186 -1.84 1.65 12.35
CA ARG A 186 -2.99 2.56 12.17
C ARG A 186 -4.05 1.98 11.24
N ASP A 187 -3.62 1.27 10.19
CA ASP A 187 -4.53 0.66 9.23
C ASP A 187 -5.30 -0.51 9.85
N LEU A 188 -4.60 -1.36 10.60
CA LEU A 188 -5.22 -2.45 11.37
C LEU A 188 -6.18 -1.93 12.45
N ALA A 189 -5.82 -0.85 13.15
CA ALA A 189 -6.68 -0.23 14.15
C ALA A 189 -7.99 0.30 13.54
N ALA A 190 -7.92 0.97 12.40
CA ALA A 190 -9.09 1.48 11.68
C ALA A 190 -9.98 0.35 11.12
N ALA A 191 -9.37 -0.70 10.58
CA ALA A 191 -10.09 -1.89 10.12
C ALA A 191 -10.82 -2.59 11.28
N ARG A 192 -10.15 -2.78 12.42
CA ARG A 192 -10.75 -3.32 13.65
C ARG A 192 -11.92 -2.48 14.15
N ALA A 193 -11.79 -1.15 14.11
CA ALA A 193 -12.89 -0.24 14.47
C ALA A 193 -14.12 -0.39 13.55
N CYS A 194 -13.91 -0.88 12.32
CA CYS A 194 -14.98 -1.23 11.37
C CYS A 194 -15.50 -2.67 11.54
N GLY A 195 -14.97 -3.44 12.49
CA GLY A 195 -15.36 -4.82 12.77
C GLY A 195 -14.59 -5.89 11.98
N LEU A 196 -13.55 -5.51 11.22
CA LEU A 196 -12.72 -6.48 10.49
C LEU A 196 -11.78 -7.22 11.45
N MET A 197 -11.42 -8.44 11.05
CA MET A 197 -10.30 -9.17 11.63
C MET A 197 -8.96 -8.55 11.20
N THR A 198 -7.90 -8.79 11.96
CA THR A 198 -6.59 -8.12 11.79
C THR A 198 -5.41 -9.08 11.80
N ALA A 199 -4.58 -9.03 10.76
CA ALA A 199 -3.33 -9.77 10.65
C ALA A 199 -2.17 -8.81 10.39
N TYR A 200 -1.25 -8.72 11.34
CA TYR A 200 -0.02 -7.95 11.18
C TYR A 200 1.06 -8.80 10.52
N VAL A 201 1.76 -8.21 9.56
CA VAL A 201 2.98 -8.78 8.98
C VAL A 201 4.12 -7.78 9.11
N ASP A 202 5.25 -8.21 9.63
CA ASP A 202 6.39 -7.31 9.84
C ASP A 202 7.10 -6.94 8.53
N ARG A 203 7.49 -5.66 8.42
CA ARG A 203 8.19 -5.08 7.26
C ARG A 203 9.27 -4.09 7.72
N PRO A 204 10.30 -4.55 8.45
CA PRO A 204 11.27 -3.66 9.11
C PRO A 204 12.10 -2.82 8.12
N MET A 205 12.16 -3.24 6.85
CA MET A 205 12.89 -2.53 5.80
C MET A 205 12.02 -1.57 4.98
N GLU A 206 10.72 -1.39 5.30
CA GLU A 206 9.81 -0.51 4.55
C GLU A 206 10.36 0.92 4.41
N TYR A 207 10.99 1.45 5.46
CA TYR A 207 11.60 2.79 5.50
C TYR A 207 13.12 2.73 5.52
N GLY A 208 13.72 1.74 4.85
CA GLY A 208 15.19 1.58 4.79
C GLY A 208 15.82 1.22 6.14
N GLY A 209 15.08 0.53 7.01
CA GLY A 209 15.53 0.13 8.35
C GLY A 209 15.20 1.13 9.46
N ALA A 210 14.61 2.29 9.13
CA ALA A 210 14.02 3.17 10.13
C ALA A 210 12.71 2.58 10.67
N PRO A 211 12.36 2.81 11.95
CA PRO A 211 11.06 2.41 12.48
C PRO A 211 9.91 3.01 11.68
N ALA A 212 8.86 2.22 11.46
CA ALA A 212 7.63 2.71 10.84
C ALA A 212 7.03 3.88 11.66
N PRO A 213 6.44 4.90 11.03
CA PRO A 213 5.90 6.08 11.72
C PRO A 213 4.86 5.78 12.80
N ASP A 214 4.17 4.64 12.71
CA ASP A 214 3.15 4.17 13.64
C ASP A 214 3.60 2.97 14.49
N ALA A 215 4.91 2.66 14.55
CA ALA A 215 5.44 1.55 15.34
C ALA A 215 5.02 1.59 16.83
N GLY A 216 4.87 2.80 17.39
CA GLY A 216 4.41 3.01 18.77
C GLY A 216 2.91 2.75 19.00
N GLU A 217 2.15 2.43 17.96
CA GLU A 217 0.70 2.23 18.00
C GLU A 217 0.31 0.74 17.89
N ALA A 218 1.28 -0.15 18.03
CA ALA A 218 1.07 -1.60 18.04
C ALA A 218 0.01 -2.02 19.07
N GLN A 219 -0.87 -2.94 18.66
CA GLN A 219 -1.86 -3.56 19.52
C GLN A 219 -1.73 -5.09 19.45
N GLN A 220 -2.48 -5.79 20.28
CA GLN A 220 -2.66 -7.23 20.11
C GLN A 220 -3.56 -7.50 18.92
N TRP A 221 -2.97 -7.75 17.75
CA TRP A 221 -3.66 -8.19 16.52
C TRP A 221 -4.12 -9.65 16.59
N ASP A 222 -5.13 -10.03 15.82
CA ASP A 222 -5.68 -11.41 15.85
C ASP A 222 -4.63 -12.42 15.35
N TRP A 223 -3.85 -12.03 14.34
CA TRP A 223 -2.65 -12.73 13.88
C TRP A 223 -1.46 -11.78 13.78
N GLN A 224 -0.26 -12.31 13.99
CA GLN A 224 1.02 -11.65 13.81
C GLN A 224 2.01 -12.64 13.20
N ALA A 225 2.77 -12.22 12.18
CA ALA A 225 3.77 -13.04 11.51
C ALA A 225 4.94 -12.18 11.02
N GLU A 226 6.11 -12.76 10.83
CA GLU A 226 7.27 -12.03 10.29
C GLU A 226 7.18 -11.83 8.76
N ASN A 227 6.38 -12.65 8.08
CA ASN A 227 6.23 -12.65 6.62
C ASN A 227 4.95 -13.40 6.18
N PHE A 228 4.65 -13.41 4.88
CA PHE A 228 3.44 -14.06 4.35
C PHE A 228 3.47 -15.59 4.43
N ILE A 229 4.65 -16.21 4.41
CA ILE A 229 4.79 -17.67 4.52
C ILE A 229 4.39 -18.11 5.94
N GLU A 230 4.91 -17.44 6.96
CA GLU A 230 4.52 -17.67 8.35
C GLU A 230 3.05 -17.36 8.62
N LEU A 231 2.51 -16.30 8.02
CA LEU A 231 1.09 -16.00 8.09
C LEU A 231 0.25 -17.15 7.50
N GLY A 232 0.69 -17.73 6.38
CA GLY A 232 0.11 -18.93 5.79
C GLY A 232 0.05 -20.12 6.76
N HIS A 233 1.15 -20.38 7.46
CA HIS A 233 1.19 -21.41 8.51
C HIS A 233 0.27 -21.09 9.68
N ALA A 234 0.20 -19.82 10.12
CA ALA A 234 -0.64 -19.40 11.25
C ALA A 234 -2.14 -19.62 10.96
N PHE A 235 -2.59 -19.34 9.73
CA PHE A 235 -3.98 -19.62 9.33
C PHE A 235 -4.29 -21.11 9.20
N GLN A 236 -3.32 -21.95 8.83
CA GLN A 236 -3.49 -23.41 8.79
C GLN A 236 -3.50 -24.04 10.19
N ALA A 237 -2.76 -23.47 11.13
CA ALA A 237 -2.63 -23.97 12.48
C ALA A 237 -3.85 -23.66 13.37
N ALA A 238 -4.73 -22.73 12.98
CA ALA A 238 -5.97 -22.43 13.67
C ALA A 238 -7.06 -23.43 13.24
N PRO A 239 -7.33 -24.52 14.00
CA PRO A 239 -8.35 -25.49 13.62
C PRO A 239 -9.71 -24.84 13.84
N GLY A 240 -10.66 -25.08 12.93
CA GLY A 240 -12.06 -24.82 13.20
C GLY A 240 -12.48 -25.59 14.44
N MET A 241 -12.82 -24.86 15.51
CA MET A 241 -13.68 -25.37 16.58
C MET A 241 -15.13 -25.40 16.08
#